data_AF-A0A1Z4I1N3-F1
#
_entry.id   AF-A0A1Z4I1N3-F1
#
_cell.length_a   1.000
_cell.length_b   1.000
_cell.length_c   1.000
_cell.angle_alpha   90.00
_cell.angle_beta   90.00
_cell.angle_gamma   90.00
#
_symmetry.space_group_name_H-M   'P 1'
#
loop_
_entity.id
_entity.type
_entity.pdbx_description
1 polymer ?
#
loop_
_entity_poly.entity_id
_entity_poly.type
_entity_poly.pdbx_seq_one_letter_code
_entity_poly.pdbx_strand_id
1 'polypeptide(L)' 'MADKHHKIKFPLWQYLNQPLLNRDLELNPRRFAYNWRIGLLKRCWHKECDAKGPQQH' A
#
# COMPACT_ATOMS: atom_id res chain seq x y z
N MET A 1 16.98 -23.71 13.65
CA MET A 1 17.56 -22.42 13.24
C MET A 1 16.40 -21.52 12.83
N ALA A 2 15.98 -20.61 13.70
CA ALA A 2 14.83 -19.74 13.42
C ALA A 2 15.24 -18.76 12.32
N ASP A 3 14.72 -18.97 11.12
CA ASP A 3 14.87 -18.07 9.99
C ASP A 3 14.35 -16.71 10.44
N LYS A 4 15.27 -15.78 10.73
CA LYS A 4 14.94 -14.39 11.03
C LYS A 4 14.44 -13.81 9.72
N HIS A 5 13.18 -14.08 9.38
CA HIS A 5 12.49 -13.46 8.27
C HIS A 5 12.66 -11.96 8.45
N HIS A 6 13.62 -11.38 7.73
CA HIS A 6 13.73 -9.96 7.54
C HIS A 6 12.44 -9.55 6.85
N LYS A 7 11.40 -9.25 7.64
CA LYS A 7 10.12 -8.76 7.15
C LYS A 7 10.47 -7.50 6.40
N ILE A 8 10.52 -7.60 5.07
CA ILE A 8 10.79 -6.48 4.20
C ILE A 8 9.69 -5.47 4.53
N LYS A 9 10.05 -4.42 5.29
CA LYS A 9 9.12 -3.36 5.75
C LYS A 9 8.68 -2.45 4.59
N PHE A 10 9.13 -2.78 3.38
CA PHE A 10 8.98 -2.03 2.16
C PHE A 10 8.12 -2.86 1.18
N PRO A 11 7.10 -2.25 0.54
CA PRO A 11 6.33 -2.90 -0.52
C PRO A 11 7.17 -3.04 -1.80
N LEU A 12 8.20 -3.92 -1.75
CA LEU A 12 9.19 -4.09 -2.81
C LEU A 12 8.55 -4.53 -4.12
N TRP A 13 7.62 -5.48 -4.06
CA TRP A 13 6.90 -5.94 -5.23
C TRP A 13 6.07 -4.83 -5.90
N GLN A 14 5.40 -3.99 -5.11
CA GLN A 14 4.60 -2.90 -5.64
C GLN A 14 5.46 -1.77 -6.22
N TYR A 15 6.66 -1.57 -5.66
CA TYR A 15 7.64 -0.64 -6.21
C TYR A 15 8.20 -1.14 -7.54
N LEU A 16 8.60 -2.41 -7.61
CA LEU A 16 9.09 -3.00 -8.86
C LEU A 16 8.02 -3.07 -9.96
N ASN A 17 6.74 -3.20 -9.58
CA ASN A 17 5.62 -3.24 -10.51
C ASN A 17 5.01 -1.85 -10.78
N GLN A 18 5.73 -0.76 -10.50
CA GLN A 18 5.28 0.58 -10.87
C GLN A 18 5.15 0.70 -12.40
N PRO A 19 4.12 1.42 -12.89
CA PRO A 19 4.00 1.69 -14.31
C PRO A 19 5.15 2.61 -14.76
N LEU A 20 6.12 2.03 -15.47
CA LEU A 20 7.37 2.70 -15.87
C LEU A 20 7.18 3.89 -16.84
N LEU A 21 5.97 4.07 -17.39
CA LEU A 21 5.66 5.07 -18.41
C LEU A 21 4.70 6.17 -17.94
N ASN A 22 4.35 6.19 -16.64
CA ASN A 22 3.49 7.23 -16.08
C ASN A 22 4.32 8.36 -15.46
N ARG A 23 3.81 9.60 -15.55
CA ARG A 23 4.41 10.78 -14.89
C ARG A 23 4.49 10.65 -13.37
N ASP A 24 3.72 9.73 -12.78
CA ASP A 24 3.69 9.42 -11.35
C ASP A 24 4.70 8.35 -10.92
N LEU A 25 5.69 8.03 -11.75
CA LEU A 25 6.77 7.10 -11.41
C LEU A 25 7.67 7.70 -10.31
N GLU A 26 7.47 7.24 -9.09
CA GLU A 26 8.31 7.62 -7.94
C GLU A 26 9.53 6.69 -7.85
N LEU A 27 10.69 7.15 -8.32
CA LEU A 27 11.97 6.44 -8.28
C LEU A 27 12.65 6.48 -6.91
N ASN A 28 12.13 7.26 -5.97
CA ASN A 28 12.62 7.26 -4.60
C ASN A 28 11.86 6.20 -3.78
N PRO A 29 12.52 5.09 -3.39
CA PRO A 29 11.84 4.00 -2.69
C PRO A 29 11.26 4.43 -1.34
N ARG A 30 11.89 5.39 -0.65
CA ARG A 30 11.36 5.90 0.63
C ARG A 30 10.05 6.66 0.44
N ARG A 31 10.00 7.50 -0.59
CA ARG A 31 8.81 8.31 -0.90
C ARG A 31 7.67 7.44 -1.41
N PHE A 32 7.98 6.45 -2.25
CA PHE A 32 7.01 5.45 -2.67
C PHE A 32 6.40 4.71 -1.48
N ALA A 33 7.24 4.22 -0.55
CA ALA A 33 6.77 3.48 0.63
C ALA A 33 5.78 4.29 1.47
N TYR A 34 6.08 5.57 1.68
CA TYR A 34 5.22 6.49 2.43
C TYR A 34 3.87 6.70 1.74
N ASN A 35 3.89 7.04 0.45
CA ASN A 35 2.67 7.25 -0.33
C ASN A 35 1.83 5.96 -0.44
N TRP A 36 2.48 4.82 -0.66
CA TRP A 36 1.83 3.52 -0.71
C TRP A 36 1.13 3.17 0.60
N ARG A 37 1.77 3.42 1.74
CA ARG A 37 1.18 3.18 3.06
C ARG A 37 -0.05 4.06 3.29
N ILE A 38 0.01 5.34 2.92
CA ILE A 38 -1.16 6.24 3.01
C ILE A 38 -2.29 5.75 2.12
N GLY A 39 -1.98 5.37 0.88
CA GLY A 39 -2.99 4.83 -0.04
C GLY A 39 -3.62 3.53 0.46
N LEU A 40 -2.85 2.68 1.14
CA LEU A 40 -3.38 1.48 1.79
C LEU A 40 -4.35 1.85 2.92
N LEU A 41 -3.95 2.76 3.81
CA LEU A 41 -4.80 3.24 4.90
C LEU A 41 -6.10 3.86 4.39
N LYS A 42 -6.05 4.68 3.34
CA LYS A 42 -7.23 5.26 2.70
C LYS A 42 -8.18 4.19 2.14
N ARG A 43 -7.64 3.16 1.50
CA ARG A 43 -8.44 2.04 0.97
C ARG A 43 -9.07 1.21 2.08
N CYS A 44 -8.32 0.91 3.15
CA CYS A 44 -8.84 0.22 4.32
C CYS A 44 -9.95 1.05 4.99
N TRP A 45 -9.73 2.36 5.14
CA TRP A 45 -10.71 3.29 5.69
C TRP A 45 -12.00 3.31 4.86
N HIS A 46 -11.89 3.36 3.53
CA HIS A 46 -13.06 3.31 2.65
C HIS A 46 -13.77 1.95 2.72
N LYS A 47 -13.03 0.84 2.73
CA LYS A 47 -13.60 -0.50 2.87
C LYS A 47 -14.29 -0.74 4.22
N GLU A 48 -13.82 -0.12 5.30
CA GLU A 48 -14.51 -0.19 6.60
C GLU A 48 -15.85 0.55 6.59
N CYS A 49 -16.00 1.57 5.73
CA CYS A 49 -17.29 2.17 5.42
C CYS A 49 -18.20 1.23 4.61
N ASP A 50 -17.68 0.51 3.61
CA ASP A 50 -18.48 -0.45 2.82
C ASP A 50 -18.89 -1.71 3.60
N ALA A 51 -18.07 -2.15 4.56
CA ALA A 51 -18.36 -3.31 5.40
C ALA A 51 -19.47 -3.03 6.44
N LYS A 52 -19.74 -1.75 6.73
CA LYS A 52 -20.95 -1.30 7.41
C LYS A 52 -22.01 -1.15 6.33
N GLY A 53 -22.70 -2.24 6.01
CA GLY A 53 -23.83 -2.21 5.06
C GLY A 53 -24.82 -1.08 5.37
N PRO A 54 -25.67 -0.68 4.40
CA PRO A 54 -26.60 0.43 4.58
C PRO A 54 -27.34 0.26 5.90
N GLN A 55 -27.21 1.24 6.81
CA GLN A 55 -27.94 1.26 8.07
C GLN A 55 -29.43 1.19 7.71
N GLN A 56 -30.01 0.00 7.82
CA GLN A 56 -31.44 -0.23 7.69
C GLN A 56 -32.04 0.44 8.94
N HIS A 57 -32.61 1.62 8.74
CA HIS A 57 -33.44 2.34 9.70
C HIS A 57 -34.90 1.96 9.47
#